data_AF-A0AAE0XD52-F1
#
_entry.id   AF-A0AAE0XD52-F1
#
_cell.length_a   1.000
_cell.length_b   1.000
_cell.length_c   1.000
_cell.angle_alpha   90.00
_cell.angle_beta   90.00
_cell.angle_gamma   90.00
#
_symmetry.space_group_name_H-M   'P 1'
#
loop_
_entity.id
_entity.type
_entity.pdbx_description
1 polymer ?
#
loop_
_entity_poly.entity_id
_entity_poly.type
_entity_poly.pdbx_seq_one_letter_code
_entity_poly.pdbx_strand_id
1 'polypeptide(L)'
;IFDDAPIVYESVRFQRAGFHDSRHAAPTIYEGAPNRANDEAWYRLLSVGVVLISDEENSRIVNGSASTRQDSHQHIVELELFHQLHCVKWLRDQFWELYSAIGTVNPRLSDIPQRSNHTDHCIDYLRQAIMCHGDLTPITFEWIPEISGYIAHHSTEHQCRDFESIFEWAERRGAHGVHADANHVNVELQHPETFD
;
A
#
# COMPACT_ATOMS: atom_id res chain seq x y z
N ILE A 1 -15.55 -5.62 -14.56
CA ILE A 1 -14.38 -4.86 -14.03
C ILE A 1 -13.08 -5.45 -14.54
N PHE A 2 -12.78 -6.74 -14.27
CA PHE A 2 -11.52 -7.36 -14.70
C PHE A 2 -11.26 -7.28 -16.21
N ASP A 3 -12.31 -7.39 -17.04
CA ASP A 3 -12.20 -7.32 -18.51
C ASP A 3 -12.39 -5.91 -19.08
N ASP A 4 -12.80 -4.94 -18.26
CA ASP A 4 -13.21 -3.61 -18.69
C ASP A 4 -12.14 -2.54 -18.40
N ALA A 5 -11.33 -2.77 -17.36
CA ALA A 5 -10.20 -1.91 -17.06
C ALA A 5 -9.10 -2.08 -18.13
N PRO A 6 -8.50 -0.99 -18.65
CA PRO A 6 -7.45 -1.08 -19.65
C PRO A 6 -6.14 -1.57 -19.01
N ILE A 7 -5.95 -2.89 -18.94
CA ILE A 7 -4.74 -3.50 -18.39
C ILE A 7 -3.63 -3.42 -19.44
N VAL A 8 -2.62 -2.60 -19.16
CA VAL A 8 -1.39 -2.49 -19.94
C VAL A 8 -0.21 -2.79 -19.02
N TYR A 9 0.69 -3.66 -19.46
CA TYR A 9 1.88 -4.00 -18.70
C TYR A 9 3.06 -3.10 -19.10
N GLU A 10 3.79 -2.62 -18.09
CA GLU A 10 5.02 -1.86 -18.27
C GLU A 10 6.13 -2.37 -17.36
N SER A 11 7.39 -2.10 -17.74
CA SER A 11 8.55 -2.36 -16.89
C SER A 11 8.95 -1.08 -16.17
N VAL A 12 8.69 -1.05 -14.86
CA VAL A 12 9.04 0.05 -13.98
C VAL A 12 10.14 -0.37 -13.01
N ARG A 13 11.17 0.47 -12.87
CA ARG A 13 12.19 0.32 -11.82
C ARG A 13 11.71 1.07 -10.58
N PHE A 14 11.68 0.38 -9.45
CA PHE A 14 11.29 1.00 -8.18
C PHE A 14 12.34 2.04 -7.75
N GLN A 15 11.85 3.16 -7.27
CA GLN A 15 12.63 4.22 -6.66
C GLN A 15 13.13 3.75 -5.29
N ARG A 16 14.38 4.09 -4.97
CA ARG A 16 15.02 3.73 -3.70
C ARG A 16 14.64 4.73 -2.60
N ALA A 17 13.47 4.52 -2.00
CA ALA A 17 13.00 5.30 -0.85
C ALA A 17 13.67 4.88 0.46
N GLY A 18 13.82 5.82 1.39
CA GLY A 18 14.25 5.70 2.78
C GLY A 18 15.73 5.36 2.99
N PHE A 19 16.37 4.68 2.05
CA PHE A 19 17.80 4.35 2.09
C PHE A 19 18.64 5.34 1.28
N HIS A 20 18.55 6.62 1.65
CA HIS A 20 19.29 7.69 1.00
C HIS A 20 20.81 7.60 1.28
N ASP A 21 21.60 7.56 0.21
CA ASP A 21 23.06 7.62 0.25
C ASP A 21 23.58 8.68 -0.75
N SER A 22 24.90 8.77 -0.95
CA SER A 22 25.49 9.72 -1.91
C SER A 22 25.02 9.50 -3.36
N ARG A 23 24.46 8.34 -3.69
CA ARG A 23 23.92 8.00 -5.01
C ARG A 23 22.41 8.31 -5.11
N HIS A 24 21.71 8.39 -3.98
CA HIS A 24 20.27 8.61 -3.89
C HIS A 24 19.92 9.57 -2.75
N ALA A 25 20.42 10.81 -2.82
CA ALA A 25 20.34 11.75 -1.71
C ALA A 25 18.96 12.40 -1.50
N ALA A 26 18.11 12.40 -2.54
CA ALA A 26 16.82 13.08 -2.48
C ALA A 26 15.68 12.11 -2.12
N PRO A 27 14.80 12.47 -1.15
CA PRO A 27 13.57 11.74 -0.90
C PRO A 27 12.63 11.82 -2.10
N THR A 28 11.87 10.76 -2.30
CA THR A 28 10.69 10.77 -3.17
C THR A 28 9.63 11.72 -2.58
N ILE A 29 8.67 12.12 -3.40
CA ILE A 29 7.57 13.00 -2.96
C ILE A 29 6.63 12.34 -1.95
N TYR A 30 6.76 11.04 -1.67
CA TYR A 30 5.87 10.31 -0.75
C TYR A 30 6.46 10.11 0.65
N GLU A 31 7.74 10.44 0.82
CA GLU A 31 8.50 10.20 2.04
C GLU A 31 8.42 11.35 3.04
N GLY A 32 8.81 11.04 4.28
CA GLY A 32 9.00 11.99 5.34
C GLY A 32 7.71 12.43 6.02
N ALA A 33 7.92 13.24 7.05
CA ALA A 33 6.84 13.84 7.82
C ALA A 33 5.84 14.58 6.90
N PRO A 34 4.53 14.54 7.23
CA PRO A 34 3.50 15.29 6.52
C PRO A 34 3.91 16.74 6.27
N ASN A 35 3.86 17.11 5.01
CA ASN A 35 4.06 18.46 4.51
C ASN A 35 3.17 18.65 3.29
N ARG A 36 3.03 19.90 2.86
CA ARG A 36 2.13 20.24 1.76
C ARG A 36 2.37 19.40 0.50
N ALA A 37 3.63 19.21 0.10
CA ALA A 37 3.94 18.53 -1.16
C ALA A 37 3.65 17.03 -1.09
N ASN A 38 4.05 16.36 -0.01
CA ASN A 38 3.80 14.92 0.12
C ASN A 38 2.33 14.61 0.42
N ASP A 39 1.62 15.46 1.16
CA ASP A 39 0.19 15.29 1.40
C ASP A 39 -0.63 15.50 0.11
N GLU A 40 -0.25 16.47 -0.74
CA GLU A 40 -0.84 16.64 -2.07
C GLU A 40 -0.59 15.41 -2.97
N ALA A 41 0.62 14.82 -2.92
CA ALA A 41 0.94 13.61 -3.68
C ALA A 41 0.14 12.39 -3.20
N TRP A 42 0.06 12.16 -1.88
CA TRP A 42 -0.76 11.09 -1.30
C TRP A 42 -2.25 11.29 -1.56
N TYR A 43 -2.75 12.53 -1.48
CA TYR A 43 -4.14 12.85 -1.82
C TYR A 43 -4.46 12.49 -3.27
N ARG A 44 -3.56 12.82 -4.21
CA ARG A 44 -3.75 12.50 -5.62
C ARG A 44 -3.83 11.01 -5.90
N LEU A 45 -3.09 10.17 -5.17
CA LEU A 45 -3.17 8.71 -5.33
C LEU A 45 -4.53 8.14 -4.92
N LEU A 46 -5.18 8.77 -3.93
CA LEU A 46 -6.43 8.31 -3.36
C LEU A 46 -7.65 9.11 -3.87
N SER A 47 -7.46 10.06 -4.78
CA SER A 47 -8.54 10.97 -5.21
C SER A 47 -9.61 10.30 -6.04
N VAL A 48 -9.37 9.09 -6.55
CA VAL A 48 -10.36 8.30 -7.30
C VAL A 48 -11.45 7.78 -6.37
N GLY A 49 -11.07 7.29 -5.18
CA GLY A 49 -12.00 6.77 -4.18
C GLY A 49 -12.88 5.63 -4.72
N VAL A 50 -14.18 5.70 -4.39
CA VAL A 50 -15.21 4.77 -4.85
C VAL A 50 -15.63 5.14 -6.27
N VAL A 51 -15.69 4.15 -7.15
CA VAL A 51 -16.06 4.31 -8.56
C VAL A 51 -17.47 3.79 -8.84
N LEU A 52 -18.05 4.28 -9.93
CA LEU A 52 -19.33 3.82 -10.44
C LEU A 52 -19.12 2.75 -11.51
N ILE A 53 -19.94 1.71 -11.47
CA ILE A 53 -20.01 0.67 -12.49
C ILE A 53 -21.45 0.50 -12.97
N SER A 54 -21.61 0.02 -14.19
CA SER A 54 -22.90 -0.29 -14.82
C SER A 54 -23.54 -1.57 -14.27
N ASP A 55 -24.83 -1.76 -14.53
CA ASP A 55 -25.54 -3.03 -14.29
C ASP A 55 -24.81 -4.24 -14.92
N GLU A 56 -24.27 -4.07 -16.13
CA GLU A 56 -23.56 -5.14 -16.84
C GLU A 56 -22.29 -5.55 -16.08
N GLU A 57 -21.48 -4.58 -15.68
CA GLU A 57 -20.27 -4.83 -14.90
C GLU A 57 -20.57 -5.45 -13.53
N ASN A 58 -21.63 -4.95 -12.87
CA ASN A 58 -22.06 -5.44 -11.56
C ASN A 58 -22.59 -6.88 -11.63
N SER A 59 -23.22 -7.27 -12.73
CA SER A 59 -23.75 -8.63 -12.93
C SER A 59 -22.66 -9.72 -12.93
N ARG A 60 -21.40 -9.33 -13.13
CA ARG A 60 -20.22 -10.23 -13.09
C ARG A 60 -19.66 -10.41 -11.67
N ILE A 61 -20.14 -9.65 -10.69
CA ILE A 61 -19.68 -9.71 -9.30
C ILE A 61 -20.58 -10.65 -8.50
N VAL A 62 -20.00 -11.57 -7.73
CA VAL A 62 -20.76 -12.48 -6.87
C VAL A 62 -21.55 -11.66 -5.84
N ASN A 63 -22.87 -11.87 -5.80
CA ASN A 63 -23.85 -11.10 -5.00
C ASN A 63 -24.02 -9.61 -5.38
N GLY A 64 -23.25 -9.09 -6.35
CA GLY A 64 -23.29 -7.70 -6.77
C GLY A 64 -22.88 -6.69 -5.69
N SER A 65 -23.01 -5.41 -6.04
CA SER A 65 -22.80 -4.27 -5.15
C SER A 65 -24.03 -3.36 -5.11
N ALA A 66 -24.17 -2.55 -4.06
CA ALA A 66 -25.27 -1.62 -3.90
C ALA A 66 -25.33 -0.56 -5.01
N SER A 67 -26.55 -0.23 -5.44
CA SER A 67 -26.79 0.89 -6.34
C SER A 67 -26.60 2.24 -5.62
N THR A 68 -26.37 3.30 -6.40
CA THR A 68 -26.41 4.67 -5.88
C THR A 68 -27.82 5.04 -5.41
N ARG A 69 -27.93 6.08 -4.57
CA ARG A 69 -29.23 6.61 -4.15
C ARG A 69 -29.94 7.43 -5.23
N GLN A 70 -29.21 7.88 -6.26
CA GLN A 70 -29.72 8.77 -7.31
C GLN A 70 -30.12 8.01 -8.57
N ASP A 71 -29.43 6.91 -8.87
CA ASP A 71 -29.65 6.06 -10.03
C ASP A 71 -29.48 4.58 -9.64
N SER A 72 -30.55 3.79 -9.84
CA SER A 72 -30.55 2.36 -9.55
C SER A 72 -29.70 1.54 -10.53
N HIS A 73 -29.38 2.09 -11.71
CA HIS A 73 -28.58 1.45 -12.76
C HIS A 73 -27.08 1.73 -12.63
N GLN A 74 -26.69 2.46 -11.59
CA GLN A 74 -25.30 2.71 -11.24
C GLN A 74 -25.00 2.06 -9.90
N HIS A 75 -23.92 1.29 -9.85
CA HIS A 75 -23.45 0.60 -8.65
C HIS A 75 -22.13 1.18 -8.18
N ILE A 76 -21.87 1.12 -6.88
CA ILE A 76 -20.63 1.63 -6.29
C ILE A 76 -19.67 0.50 -5.95
N VAL A 77 -18.39 0.65 -6.25
CA VAL A 77 -17.33 -0.27 -5.80
C VAL A 77 -16.06 0.52 -5.49
N GLU A 78 -15.21 -0.03 -4.65
CA GLU A 78 -13.83 0.46 -4.44
C GLU A 78 -12.90 -0.60 -5.01
N LEU A 79 -11.82 -0.19 -5.67
CA LEU A 79 -10.80 -1.16 -6.12
C LEU A 79 -9.83 -1.43 -4.98
N GLU A 80 -9.48 -2.69 -4.75
CA GLU A 80 -8.52 -3.11 -3.72
C GLU A 80 -7.20 -2.32 -3.80
N LEU A 81 -6.72 -1.96 -4.99
CA LEU A 81 -5.58 -1.05 -5.20
C LEU A 81 -5.68 0.23 -4.36
N PHE A 82 -6.82 0.91 -4.39
CA PHE A 82 -7.01 2.16 -3.67
C PHE A 82 -7.19 1.91 -2.16
N HIS A 83 -7.85 0.82 -1.78
CA HIS A 83 -7.99 0.44 -0.37
C HIS A 83 -6.62 0.09 0.27
N GLN A 84 -5.77 -0.65 -0.44
CA GLN A 84 -4.40 -0.97 -0.02
C GLN A 84 -3.57 0.30 0.14
N LEU A 85 -3.64 1.24 -0.82
CA LEU A 85 -2.96 2.54 -0.72
C LEU A 85 -3.51 3.38 0.44
N HIS A 86 -4.82 3.35 0.70
CA HIS A 86 -5.45 4.02 1.82
C HIS A 86 -4.89 3.50 3.15
N CYS A 87 -4.79 2.18 3.31
CA CYS A 87 -4.21 1.54 4.49
C CYS A 87 -2.74 1.93 4.70
N VAL A 88 -1.92 1.95 3.63
CA VAL A 88 -0.53 2.39 3.72
C VAL A 88 -0.44 3.86 4.14
N LYS A 89 -1.26 4.74 3.56
CA LYS A 89 -1.31 6.15 3.97
C LYS A 89 -1.76 6.32 5.43
N TRP A 90 -2.76 5.55 5.87
CA TRP A 90 -3.21 5.58 7.26
C TRP A 90 -2.07 5.24 8.22
N LEU A 91 -1.34 4.16 7.94
CA LEU A 91 -0.18 3.76 8.75
C LEU A 91 0.93 4.82 8.74
N ARG A 92 1.21 5.43 7.58
CA ARG A 92 2.14 6.56 7.46
C ARG A 92 1.76 7.70 8.41
N ASP A 93 0.51 8.14 8.33
CA ASP A 93 0.06 9.32 9.10
C ASP A 93 0.09 9.02 10.59
N GLN A 94 -0.34 7.83 11.01
CA GLN A 94 -0.26 7.38 12.41
C GLN A 94 1.18 7.30 12.92
N PHE A 95 2.11 6.80 12.10
CA PHE A 95 3.53 6.78 12.44
C PHE A 95 4.07 8.20 12.68
N TRP A 96 3.83 9.13 11.76
CA TRP A 96 4.36 10.48 11.86
C TRP A 96 3.70 11.32 12.96
N GLU A 97 2.41 11.12 13.20
CA GLU A 97 1.70 11.73 14.35
C GLU A 97 2.32 11.26 15.67
N LEU A 98 2.47 9.94 15.85
CA LEU A 98 3.06 9.36 17.05
C LEU A 98 4.52 9.77 17.23
N TYR A 99 5.30 9.75 16.15
CA TYR A 99 6.69 10.16 16.14
C TYR A 99 6.85 11.63 16.57
N SER A 100 6.01 12.52 16.04
CA SER A 100 5.98 13.93 16.43
C SER A 100 5.56 14.12 17.89
N ALA A 101 4.61 13.32 18.39
CA ALA A 101 4.11 13.42 19.75
C ALA A 101 5.13 12.92 20.81
N ILE A 102 5.89 11.87 20.50
CA ILE A 102 6.88 11.30 21.43
C ILE A 102 8.16 12.15 21.46
N GLY A 103 8.54 12.77 20.34
CA GLY A 103 9.81 13.50 20.23
C GLY A 103 11.05 12.65 20.55
N THR A 104 12.15 13.27 20.97
CA THR A 104 13.40 12.57 21.35
C THR A 104 13.39 11.98 22.77
N VAL A 105 12.23 11.91 23.41
CA VAL A 105 12.11 11.70 24.87
C VAL A 105 12.29 10.22 25.26
N ASN A 106 12.16 9.29 24.32
CA ASN A 106 12.30 7.86 24.59
C ASN A 106 13.70 7.33 24.22
N PRO A 107 14.52 6.89 25.19
CA PRO A 107 15.84 6.32 24.92
C PRO A 107 15.80 5.02 24.10
N ARG A 108 14.66 4.30 24.07
CA ARG A 108 14.50 3.13 23.17
C ARG A 108 14.26 3.52 21.72
N LEU A 109 13.97 4.78 21.45
CA LEU A 109 13.88 5.34 20.11
C LEU A 109 15.19 5.97 19.66
N SER A 110 16.28 5.95 20.46
CA SER A 110 17.53 6.70 20.21
C SER A 110 18.20 6.49 18.84
N ASP A 111 17.92 5.40 18.13
CA ASP A 111 18.26 5.21 16.70
C ASP A 111 17.24 5.90 15.76
N ILE A 112 16.84 7.13 16.14
CA ILE A 112 15.75 7.90 15.54
C ILE A 112 15.87 8.03 14.01
N PRO A 113 17.04 8.38 13.43
CA PRO A 113 17.15 8.60 11.98
C PRO A 113 17.05 7.30 11.17
N GLN A 114 17.55 6.18 11.70
CA GLN A 114 17.46 4.87 11.04
C GLN A 114 16.02 4.37 11.02
N ARG A 115 15.26 4.63 12.09
CA ARG A 115 13.85 4.19 12.18
C ARG A 115 12.93 5.00 11.28
N SER A 116 13.06 6.32 11.22
CA SER A 116 12.24 7.11 10.29
C SER A 116 12.55 6.77 8.84
N ASN A 117 13.84 6.64 8.49
CA ASN A 117 14.27 6.26 7.15
C ASN A 117 13.78 4.86 6.75
N HIS A 118 13.86 3.88 7.65
CA HIS A 118 13.38 2.53 7.36
C HIS A 118 11.85 2.49 7.24
N THR A 119 11.13 3.23 8.08
CA THR A 119 9.68 3.34 7.96
C THR A 119 9.28 4.00 6.64
N ASP A 120 9.92 5.10 6.24
CA ASP A 120 9.70 5.75 4.94
C ASP A 120 10.00 4.80 3.78
N HIS A 121 11.09 4.03 3.86
CA HIS A 121 11.40 2.98 2.90
C HIS A 121 10.26 1.97 2.79
N CYS A 122 9.79 1.41 3.91
CA CYS A 122 8.73 0.41 3.90
C CYS A 122 7.42 0.96 3.31
N ILE A 123 7.03 2.18 3.71
CA ILE A 123 5.81 2.84 3.23
C ILE A 123 5.87 3.04 1.72
N ASP A 124 6.95 3.63 1.21
CA ASP A 124 7.06 3.91 -0.22
C ASP A 124 7.29 2.64 -1.04
N TYR A 125 8.03 1.65 -0.53
CA TYR A 125 8.16 0.34 -1.17
C TYR A 125 6.80 -0.34 -1.33
N LEU A 126 5.99 -0.38 -0.26
CA LEU A 126 4.64 -0.97 -0.32
C LEU A 126 3.76 -0.20 -1.30
N ARG A 127 3.79 1.13 -1.28
CA ARG A 127 3.09 1.97 -2.28
C ARG A 127 3.47 1.58 -3.71
N GLN A 128 4.76 1.44 -4.00
CA GLN A 128 5.26 1.05 -5.31
C GLN A 128 4.85 -0.38 -5.69
N ALA A 129 4.94 -1.33 -4.77
CA ALA A 129 4.54 -2.72 -4.97
C ALA A 129 3.03 -2.84 -5.27
N ILE A 130 2.20 -2.11 -4.50
CA ILE A 130 0.74 -2.04 -4.69
C ILE A 130 0.42 -1.47 -6.08
N MET A 131 1.03 -0.35 -6.47
CA MET A 131 0.83 0.23 -7.80
C MET A 131 1.31 -0.68 -8.94
N CYS A 132 2.40 -1.41 -8.72
CA CYS A 132 2.93 -2.35 -9.70
C CYS A 132 2.04 -3.59 -9.87
N HIS A 133 1.38 -4.05 -8.79
CA HIS A 133 0.49 -5.19 -8.85
C HIS A 133 -0.89 -4.80 -9.40
N GLY A 134 -1.40 -3.63 -9.01
CA GLY A 134 -2.63 -3.05 -9.54
C GLY A 134 -3.86 -3.93 -9.30
N ASP A 135 -4.18 -4.22 -8.03
CA ASP A 135 -5.32 -5.09 -7.71
C ASP A 135 -6.67 -4.42 -8.07
N LEU A 136 -7.32 -4.95 -9.09
CA LEU A 136 -8.60 -4.45 -9.61
C LEU A 136 -9.81 -5.19 -9.02
N THR A 137 -9.60 -6.06 -8.03
CA THR A 137 -10.69 -6.76 -7.35
C THR A 137 -11.63 -5.73 -6.71
N PRO A 138 -12.94 -5.83 -6.96
CA PRO A 138 -13.89 -4.87 -6.41
C PRO A 138 -14.27 -5.21 -4.96
N ILE A 139 -14.11 -4.24 -4.07
CA ILE A 139 -14.79 -4.16 -2.80
C ILE A 139 -16.23 -3.70 -3.07
N THR A 140 -17.19 -4.54 -2.70
CA THR A 140 -18.61 -4.24 -2.86
C THR A 140 -19.16 -3.52 -1.64
N PHE A 141 -20.32 -2.90 -1.81
CA PHE A 141 -21.00 -2.15 -0.76
C PHE A 141 -22.42 -2.65 -0.57
N GLU A 142 -22.92 -2.46 0.64
CA GLU A 142 -24.33 -2.60 1.01
C GLU A 142 -24.87 -1.26 1.52
N TRP A 143 -26.11 -0.93 1.15
CA TRP A 143 -26.81 0.20 1.72
C TRP A 143 -27.53 -0.21 3.01
N ILE A 144 -27.24 0.50 4.11
CA ILE A 144 -27.83 0.26 5.42
C ILE A 144 -28.77 1.42 5.76
N PRO A 145 -30.10 1.21 5.72
CA PRO A 145 -31.09 2.26 5.98
C PRO A 145 -30.94 2.91 7.36
N GLU A 146 -30.55 2.14 8.38
CA GLU A 146 -30.45 2.56 9.78
C GLU A 146 -29.42 3.67 10.00
N ILE A 147 -28.33 3.65 9.22
CA ILE A 147 -27.29 4.70 9.26
C ILE A 147 -27.36 5.64 8.06
N SER A 148 -28.33 5.42 7.15
CA SER A 148 -28.45 6.15 5.88
C SER A 148 -27.10 6.23 5.14
N GLY A 149 -26.41 5.09 5.07
CA GLY A 149 -25.03 5.02 4.58
C GLY A 149 -24.69 3.68 3.95
N TYR A 150 -23.52 3.64 3.33
CA TYR A 150 -22.97 2.44 2.72
C TYR A 150 -21.93 1.79 3.63
N ILE A 151 -21.88 0.47 3.64
CA ILE A 151 -20.83 -0.31 4.31
C ILE A 151 -20.11 -1.14 3.26
N ALA A 152 -18.79 -1.12 3.30
CA ALA A 152 -17.94 -1.94 2.44
C ALA A 152 -17.85 -3.38 2.94
N HIS A 153 -17.89 -4.35 2.03
CA HIS A 153 -17.62 -5.75 2.30
C HIS A 153 -16.17 -6.07 1.97
N HIS A 154 -15.31 -6.07 2.99
CA HIS A 154 -13.88 -6.36 2.85
C HIS A 154 -13.55 -7.86 2.69
N SER A 155 -14.55 -8.74 2.73
CA SER A 155 -14.38 -10.18 2.50
C SER A 155 -14.55 -10.52 1.02
N THR A 156 -13.60 -10.09 0.20
CA THR A 156 -13.58 -10.25 -1.25
C THR A 156 -12.78 -11.48 -1.66
N GLU A 157 -13.21 -12.16 -2.73
CA GLU A 157 -12.49 -13.31 -3.28
C GLU A 157 -11.34 -12.82 -4.16
N HIS A 158 -10.15 -13.38 -3.96
CA HIS A 158 -8.93 -13.00 -4.68
C HIS A 158 -8.27 -14.20 -5.35
N GLN A 159 -7.68 -13.97 -6.52
CA GLN A 159 -6.80 -14.95 -7.16
C GLN A 159 -5.35 -14.73 -6.72
N CYS A 160 -4.94 -15.44 -5.67
CA CYS A 160 -3.59 -15.34 -5.13
C CYS A 160 -2.65 -16.41 -5.72
N ARG A 161 -1.35 -16.13 -5.67
CA ARG A 161 -0.34 -17.19 -5.78
C ARG A 161 -0.36 -18.01 -4.49
N ASP A 162 -0.27 -19.33 -4.61
CA ASP A 162 -0.25 -20.21 -3.44
C ASP A 162 0.99 -19.93 -2.58
N PHE A 163 0.74 -19.37 -1.39
CA PHE A 163 1.80 -18.94 -0.49
C PHE A 163 2.64 -20.13 0.00
N GLU A 164 1.99 -21.23 0.38
CA GLU A 164 2.68 -22.41 0.93
C GLU A 164 3.64 -23.01 -0.08
N SER A 165 3.20 -23.18 -1.33
CA SER A 165 4.07 -23.67 -2.41
C SER A 165 5.29 -22.78 -2.63
N ILE A 166 5.14 -21.46 -2.54
CA ILE A 166 6.26 -20.51 -2.65
C ILE A 166 7.18 -20.63 -1.44
N PHE A 167 6.60 -20.67 -0.24
CA PHE A 167 7.31 -20.76 1.02
C PHE A 167 8.17 -22.03 1.08
N GLU A 168 7.57 -23.20 0.86
CA GLU A 168 8.28 -24.47 0.87
C GLU A 168 9.36 -24.54 -0.22
N TRP A 169 9.09 -23.96 -1.41
CA TRP A 169 10.07 -23.86 -2.47
C TRP A 169 11.29 -23.02 -2.06
N ALA A 170 11.08 -21.94 -1.31
CA ALA A 170 12.14 -21.08 -0.80
C ALA A 170 12.91 -21.75 0.34
N GLU A 171 12.19 -22.39 1.27
CA GLU A 171 12.78 -23.09 2.42
C GLU A 171 13.76 -24.19 1.99
N ARG A 172 13.38 -25.00 0.98
CA ARG A 172 14.24 -26.08 0.44
C ARG A 172 15.56 -25.61 -0.16
N ARG A 173 15.72 -24.32 -0.46
CA ARG A 173 16.96 -23.75 -0.99
C ARG A 173 17.96 -23.37 0.10
N GLY A 174 17.52 -23.38 1.36
CA GLY A 174 18.32 -22.96 2.51
C GLY A 174 18.40 -21.44 2.62
N ALA A 175 18.42 -20.94 3.86
CA ALA A 175 18.70 -19.54 4.13
C ALA A 175 20.22 -19.30 4.12
N HIS A 176 20.68 -18.22 3.49
CA HIS A 176 22.09 -17.81 3.51
C HIS A 176 22.55 -17.27 4.89
N GLY A 177 21.72 -17.36 5.92
CA GLY A 177 21.97 -16.84 7.28
C GLY A 177 21.67 -15.34 7.45
N VAL A 178 21.32 -14.64 6.37
CA VAL A 178 20.82 -13.26 6.44
C VAL A 178 19.32 -13.31 6.73
N HIS A 179 18.90 -12.71 7.84
CA HIS A 179 17.50 -12.63 8.26
C HIS A 179 16.99 -11.19 8.11
N ALA A 180 15.79 -11.05 7.56
CA ALA A 180 15.06 -9.79 7.44
C ALA A 180 13.76 -9.88 8.27
N ASP A 181 13.90 -10.04 9.58
CA ASP A 181 12.80 -10.20 10.54
C ASP A 181 12.41 -8.88 11.22
N ALA A 182 12.73 -7.75 10.58
CA ALA A 182 12.63 -6.38 11.10
C ALA A 182 13.52 -6.05 12.32
N ASN A 183 14.26 -7.02 12.88
CA ASN A 183 15.25 -6.78 13.93
C ASN A 183 16.63 -6.54 13.31
N HIS A 184 16.80 -5.37 12.68
CA HIS A 184 18.12 -5.01 12.17
C HIS A 184 19.09 -4.72 13.33
N VAL A 185 20.06 -5.62 13.53
CA VAL A 185 21.23 -5.34 14.35
C VAL A 185 22.19 -4.53 13.48
N ASN A 186 22.62 -3.35 13.95
CA ASN A 186 23.68 -2.59 13.31
C ASN A 186 24.95 -3.44 13.28
N VAL A 187 25.28 -4.00 12.12
CA VAL A 187 26.60 -4.55 11.84
C VAL A 187 27.36 -3.48 11.08
N GLU A 188 28.51 -3.07 11.59
CA GLU A 188 29.43 -2.22 10.85
C GLU A 188 29.81 -2.95 9.56
N LEU A 189 29.25 -2.50 8.43
CA LEU A 189 29.60 -3.03 7.12
C LEU A 189 31.05 -2.59 6.84
N GLN A 190 32.01 -3.51 6.96
CA GLN A 190 33.42 -3.24 6.67
C GLN A 190 33.63 -2.83 5.20
N HIS A 191 32.65 -3.08 4.33
CA HIS A 191 32.65 -2.68 2.92
C HIS A 191 31.26 -2.17 2.50
N PRO A 192 31.16 -1.02 1.82
CA PRO A 192 29.89 -0.54 1.27
C PRO A 192 29.39 -1.52 0.22
N GLU A 193 28.18 -2.05 0.39
CA GLU A 193 27.55 -2.90 -0.62
C GLU A 193 27.25 -2.07 -1.88
N THR A 194 27.93 -2.43 -2.97
CA THR A 194 27.66 -1.90 -4.30
C THR A 194 26.59 -2.75 -4.95
N PHE A 195 25.33 -2.36 -4.81
CA PHE A 195 24.27 -2.83 -5.70
C PHE A 195 24.27 -1.94 -6.96
N ASP A 196 24.48 -2.58 -8.12
CA ASP A 196 24.34 -1.99 -9.47
C ASP A 196 22.87 -1.70 -9.83
#